data_AF-A0A291RLC3-F1
#
_entry.id   AF-A0A291RLC3-F1
#
_cell.length_a   1.000
_cell.length_b   1.000
_cell.length_c   1.000
_cell.angle_alpha   90.00
_cell.angle_beta   90.00
_cell.angle_gamma   90.00
#
_symmetry.space_group_name_H-M   'P 1'
#
loop_
_entity.id
_entity.type
_entity.pdbx_description
1 polymer ?
#
loop_
_entity_poly.entity_id
_entity_poly.type
_entity_poly.pdbx_seq_one_letter_code
_entity_poly.pdbx_strand_id
1 'polypeptide(L)' 'MPSTNDDDRVPEPEGKALGLPYDWRRPTAQRTRSRIWNPDDPRLFTPKSFGWGYGLNLYRLFHWRRRS' A
#
# COMPACT_ATOMS: atom_id res chain seq x y z
N MET A 1 23.54 -6.34 -6.77
CA MET A 1 22.16 -6.64 -7.17
C MET A 1 21.29 -6.48 -5.93
N PRO A 2 20.36 -5.52 -5.84
CA PRO A 2 19.43 -5.49 -4.72
C PRO A 2 18.39 -6.60 -4.94
N SER A 3 18.44 -7.65 -4.11
CA SER A 3 17.35 -8.62 -3.99
C SER A 3 16.20 -7.94 -3.24
N THR A 4 15.47 -7.05 -3.92
CA THR A 4 14.19 -6.56 -3.41
C THR A 4 13.20 -7.67 -3.67
N ASN A 5 12.75 -8.38 -2.62
CA ASN A 5 11.66 -9.35 -2.75
C ASN A 5 10.51 -8.64 -3.49
N ASP A 6 10.16 -9.14 -4.68
CA ASP A 6 9.07 -8.60 -5.52
C ASP A 6 7.76 -8.53 -4.70
N ASP A 7 7.64 -9.43 -3.72
CA ASP A 7 6.56 -9.60 -2.77
C ASP A 7 6.31 -8.39 -1.84
N ASP A 8 7.35 -7.61 -1.53
CA ASP A 8 7.23 -6.41 -0.70
C ASP A 8 6.70 -5.20 -1.50
N ARG A 9 6.67 -5.26 -2.84
CA ARG A 9 6.05 -4.18 -3.64
C ARG A 9 4.54 -4.25 -3.50
N VAL A 10 3.93 -3.12 -3.16
CA VAL A 10 2.46 -3.01 -3.15
C VAL A 10 1.93 -3.31 -4.55
N PRO A 11 1.22 -4.43 -4.75
CA PRO A 11 0.72 -4.79 -6.06
C PRO A 11 -0.33 -3.78 -6.51
N GLU A 12 -0.34 -3.49 -7.80
CA GLU A 12 -1.27 -2.54 -8.40
C GLU A 12 -2.74 -2.95 -8.13
N PRO A 13 -3.63 -1.96 -7.92
CA PRO A 13 -5.06 -2.21 -7.79
C PRO A 13 -5.62 -2.79 -9.09
N GLU A 14 -6.80 -3.42 -9.04
CA GLU A 14 -7.42 -4.03 -10.22
C GLU A 14 -7.86 -2.99 -11.25
N GLY A 15 -8.20 -1.79 -10.80
CA GLY A 15 -8.60 -0.71 -11.68
C GLY A 15 -8.89 0.57 -10.92
N LYS A 16 -9.50 1.53 -11.62
CA LYS A 16 -10.01 2.77 -11.05
C LYS A 16 -11.48 2.94 -11.39
N ALA A 17 -12.26 3.38 -10.41
CA ALA A 17 -13.65 3.80 -10.56
C ALA A 17 -13.77 5.23 -10.04
N LEU A 18 -14.35 6.14 -10.85
CA LEU A 18 -14.46 7.57 -10.54
C LEU A 18 -13.11 8.21 -10.15
N GLY A 19 -12.02 7.76 -10.78
CA GLY A 19 -10.66 8.24 -10.50
C GLY A 19 -9.98 7.60 -9.27
N LEU A 20 -10.70 6.85 -8.45
CA LEU A 20 -10.17 6.19 -7.25
C LEU A 20 -9.89 4.70 -7.50
N PRO A 21 -8.82 4.12 -6.92
CA PRO A 21 -8.48 2.73 -7.14
C PRO A 21 -9.50 1.79 -6.47
N TYR A 22 -9.69 0.60 -7.02
CA TYR A 22 -10.46 -0.45 -6.35
C TYR A 22 -9.80 -1.84 -6.47
N ASP A 23 -10.15 -2.71 -5.54
CA ASP A 23 -9.68 -4.09 -5.45
C ASP A 23 -10.79 -4.96 -4.83
N TRP A 24 -11.35 -5.91 -5.55
CA TRP A 24 -12.30 -6.92 -5.10
C TRP A 24 -11.67 -8.30 -4.90
N ARG A 25 -10.37 -8.47 -5.19
CA ARG A 25 -9.64 -9.69 -4.85
C ARG A 25 -9.68 -9.93 -3.34
N ARG A 26 -9.75 -11.20 -2.93
CA ARG A 26 -9.71 -11.55 -1.51
C ARG A 26 -8.46 -10.93 -0.85
N PRO A 27 -8.61 -10.17 0.24
CA PRO A 27 -7.47 -9.62 0.94
C PRO A 27 -6.64 -10.76 1.52
N THR A 28 -5.32 -10.70 1.30
CA THR A 28 -4.37 -11.58 1.98
C THR A 28 -3.71 -10.83 3.13
N ALA A 29 -3.29 -11.55 4.17
CA ALA A 29 -2.57 -10.96 5.30
C ALA A 29 -1.28 -10.27 4.82
N GLN A 30 -0.56 -10.92 3.90
CA GLN A 30 0.64 -10.39 3.26
C GLN A 30 0.36 -9.06 2.54
N ARG A 31 -0.58 -9.01 1.59
CA ARG A 31 -0.92 -7.79 0.86
C ARG A 31 -1.40 -6.67 1.78
N THR A 32 -2.16 -7.02 2.82
CA THR A 32 -2.66 -6.05 3.80
C THR A 32 -1.53 -5.46 4.61
N ARG A 33 -0.57 -6.28 5.05
CA ARG A 33 0.64 -5.81 5.72
C ARG A 33 1.47 -4.91 4.79
N SER A 34 1.73 -5.33 3.55
CA SER A 34 2.50 -4.53 2.58
C SER A 34 1.84 -3.19 2.23
N ARG A 35 0.53 -3.00 2.44
CA ARG A 35 -0.18 -1.73 2.20
C ARG A 35 -0.29 -0.83 3.43
N ILE A 36 -0.33 -1.42 4.64
CA ILE A 36 -0.46 -0.70 5.91
C ILE A 36 0.90 -0.36 6.52
N TRP A 37 1.89 -1.26 6.40
CA TRP A 37 3.20 -1.09 7.02
C TRP A 37 4.31 -1.55 6.06
N ASN A 38 4.77 -0.61 5.22
CA ASN A 38 5.81 -0.88 4.25
C ASN A 38 6.85 0.24 4.25
N PRO A 39 8.07 -0.03 4.75
CA PRO A 39 9.14 0.97 4.79
C PRO A 39 9.68 1.32 3.40
N ASP A 40 9.59 0.40 2.45
CA ASP A 40 10.11 0.53 1.09
C ASP A 40 9.13 1.25 0.16
N ASP A 41 7.83 1.32 0.49
CA ASP A 41 6.87 2.12 -0.26
C ASP A 41 6.91 3.59 0.16
N PRO A 42 7.30 4.52 -0.73
CA PRO A 42 7.40 5.91 -0.38
C PRO A 42 6.06 6.64 -0.25
N ARG A 43 4.94 6.02 -0.62
CA ARG A 43 3.63 6.65 -0.64
C ARG A 43 2.99 6.64 0.75
N LEU A 44 2.40 7.78 1.14
CA LEU A 44 1.56 7.86 2.34
C LEU A 44 0.19 7.21 2.10
N PHE A 45 -0.38 7.44 0.92
CA PHE A 45 -1.65 6.85 0.49
C PHE A 45 -1.38 5.62 -0.38
N THR A 46 -1.89 4.48 0.04
CA THR A 46 -1.78 3.19 -0.67
C THR A 46 -3.16 2.74 -1.13
N PRO A 47 -3.33 2.05 -2.26
CA PRO A 47 -4.63 1.48 -2.63
C PRO A 47 -5.12 0.48 -1.57
N LYS A 48 -6.43 0.44 -1.26
CA LYS A 48 -6.95 -0.54 -0.28
C LYS A 48 -6.85 -1.98 -0.79
N SER A 49 -6.41 -2.90 0.07
CA SER A 49 -6.31 -4.34 -0.26
C SER A 49 -7.64 -4.96 -0.70
N PHE A 50 -8.75 -4.36 -0.25
CA PHE A 50 -10.10 -4.71 -0.63
C PHE A 50 -11.01 -3.47 -0.57
N GLY A 51 -11.94 -3.35 -1.51
CA GLY A 51 -12.89 -2.25 -1.69
C GLY A 51 -12.35 -1.09 -2.55
N TRP A 52 -12.99 0.07 -2.41
CA TRP A 52 -12.77 1.25 -3.26
C TRP A 52 -12.11 2.41 -2.48
N GLY A 53 -11.02 2.95 -2.99
CA GLY A 53 -10.28 4.10 -2.45
C GLY A 53 -8.89 3.77 -1.90
N TYR A 54 -8.33 4.75 -1.16
CA TYR A 54 -7.01 4.66 -0.55
C TYR A 54 -7.08 4.27 0.92
N GLY A 55 -6.06 3.55 1.38
CA GLY A 55 -5.65 3.40 2.77
C GLY A 55 -4.40 4.23 3.07
N LEU A 56 -3.79 3.96 4.22
CA LEU A 56 -2.64 4.68 4.74
C LEU A 56 -1.48 3.72 5.01
N ASN A 57 -0.28 4.09 4.56
CA ASN A 57 0.96 3.49 5.01
C ASN A 57 1.35 4.13 6.35
N LEU A 58 1.06 3.42 7.43
CA LEU A 58 1.30 3.86 8.80
C LEU A 58 2.79 4.02 9.11
N TYR A 59 3.67 3.22 8.51
CA TYR A 59 5.11 3.42 8.65
C TYR A 59 5.49 4.83 8.20
N ARG A 60 5.02 5.23 7.01
CA ARG A 60 5.25 6.58 6.49
C ARG A 60 4.63 7.65 7.37
N LEU A 61 3.41 7.44 7.88
CA LEU A 61 2.75 8.38 8.78
C LEU A 61 3.56 8.63 10.07
N PHE A 62 4.03 7.57 10.74
CA PHE A 62 4.78 7.67 12.00
C PHE A 62 6.21 8.20 11.80
N HIS A 63 6.86 7.83 10.71
CA HIS A 63 8.23 8.26 10.41
C HIS A 63 8.29 9.63 9.72
N TRP A 64 7.20 10.11 9.12
CA TRP A 64 7.10 11.48 8.60
C TRP A 64 7.25 12.52 9.73
N ARG A 65 6.71 12.22 10.92
CA ARG A 65 6.69 13.13 12.07
C ARG A 65 8.04 13.36 12.75
N ARG A 66 9.12 12.71 12.30
CA ARG A 66 10.50 12.90 12.81
C ARG A 66 11.35 13.86 11.96
N ARG A 67 10.75 14.56 11.00
CA ARG A 67 11.40 15.57 10.15
C ARG A 67 10.89 17.00 10.42
N SER A 68 10.67 17.35 11.69
CA SER A 68 10.37 18.73 12.13
C SER A 68 11.33 19.15 13.22
#